data_AF-B8BSR4-F1
#
_entry.id   AF-B8BSR4-F1
#
_cell.length_a   1.000
_cell.length_b   1.000
_cell.length_c   1.000
_cell.angle_alpha   90.00
_cell.angle_beta   90.00
_cell.angle_gamma   90.00
#
_symmetry.space_group_name_H-M   'P 1'
#
loop_
_entity.id
_entity.type
_entity.pdbx_description
1 polymer ?
#
loop_
_entity_poly.entity_id
_entity_poly.type
_entity_poly.pdbx_seq_one_letter_code
_entity_poly.pdbx_strand_id
1 'polypeptide(L)'
;ILILDEHLHRFPFESMPMFANKAVTRMPSLPFVLATLLETKSLHSNSIPLVDPSRLKYVLDPEKNLSETASTLGPALNSLACKNGWEWEGVISEMPSPEFMSQTLREENGLFLYCGHGGGENAFSRTQVEQLTRNDLESGCRSGFSSAELHRGCRSSGIALSYIFAGAPCVVGNLWDVTDRDIDRYCLTLMEDFFNPSNDGSSPRSSPFLSKCVADARRACKLRYIVGSAPVCYGIPVRCQSPQR
;
A
#
# COMPACT_ATOMS: atom_id res chain seq x y z
N ILE A 1 -4.20 -15.47 -2.31
CA ILE A 1 -2.75 -15.21 -2.34
C ILE A 1 -2.17 -16.07 -3.46
N LEU A 2 -1.56 -15.47 -4.48
CA LEU A 2 -0.83 -16.15 -5.53
C LEU A 2 0.62 -16.31 -5.07
N ILE A 3 1.15 -17.54 -5.15
CA ILE A 3 2.58 -17.79 -4.96
C ILE A 3 3.17 -17.95 -6.35
N LEU A 4 3.98 -16.98 -6.74
CA LEU A 4 4.46 -16.85 -8.11
C LEU A 4 5.96 -17.13 -8.14
N ASP A 5 6.38 -17.79 -9.21
CA ASP A 5 7.78 -17.89 -9.58
C ASP A 5 8.30 -16.52 -10.05
N GLU A 6 9.60 -16.26 -9.88
CA GLU A 6 10.22 -14.97 -10.22
C GLU A 6 9.96 -14.54 -11.67
N HIS A 7 9.90 -15.51 -12.59
CA HIS A 7 9.66 -15.24 -14.01
C HIS A 7 8.20 -14.84 -14.30
N LEU A 8 7.28 -15.17 -13.39
CA LEU A 8 5.85 -14.89 -13.53
C LEU A 8 5.43 -13.56 -12.88
N HIS A 9 6.31 -12.93 -12.08
CA HIS A 9 5.99 -11.69 -11.38
C HIS A 9 5.63 -10.54 -12.34
N ARG A 10 6.10 -10.53 -13.58
CA ARG A 10 5.79 -9.44 -14.52
C ARG A 10 4.40 -9.56 -15.15
N PHE A 11 3.76 -10.73 -15.05
CA PHE A 11 2.47 -10.96 -15.67
C PHE A 11 1.32 -10.46 -14.77
N PRO A 12 0.37 -9.65 -15.26
CA PRO A 12 -0.71 -9.07 -14.45
C PRO A 12 -1.89 -10.05 -14.26
N PHE A 13 -1.66 -11.17 -13.58
CA PHE A 13 -2.69 -12.20 -13.36
C PHE A 13 -4.00 -11.65 -12.80
N GLU A 14 -3.92 -10.67 -11.90
CA GLU A 14 -5.08 -10.05 -11.25
C GLU A 14 -6.02 -9.34 -12.23
N SER A 15 -5.56 -9.02 -13.44
CA SER A 15 -6.38 -8.40 -14.48
C SER A 15 -7.08 -9.41 -15.38
N MET A 16 -6.84 -10.71 -15.19
CA MET A 16 -7.53 -11.76 -15.95
C MET A 16 -9.01 -11.85 -15.50
N PRO A 17 -9.94 -12.13 -16.42
CA PRO A 17 -11.37 -12.22 -16.10
C PRO A 17 -11.72 -13.18 -14.96
N MET A 18 -10.96 -14.27 -14.78
CA MET A 18 -11.18 -15.25 -13.70
C MET A 18 -10.92 -14.71 -12.29
N PHE A 19 -10.19 -13.60 -12.20
CA PHE A 19 -9.89 -12.87 -10.96
C PHE A 19 -10.70 -11.58 -10.82
N ALA A 20 -11.60 -11.30 -11.77
CA ALA A 20 -12.54 -10.19 -11.64
C ALA A 20 -13.33 -10.31 -10.33
N ASN A 21 -13.46 -9.19 -9.61
CA ASN A 21 -14.13 -9.11 -8.30
C ASN A 21 -13.54 -9.99 -7.18
N LYS A 22 -12.32 -10.51 -7.33
CA LYS A 22 -11.64 -11.26 -6.26
C LYS A 22 -10.57 -10.40 -5.58
N ALA A 23 -10.44 -10.56 -4.27
CA ALA A 23 -9.32 -10.02 -3.51
C ALA A 23 -8.07 -10.88 -3.79
N VAL A 24 -7.13 -10.35 -4.57
CA VAL A 24 -5.92 -11.08 -4.98
C VAL A 24 -4.68 -10.34 -4.48
N THR A 25 -3.77 -11.09 -3.87
CA THR A 25 -2.46 -10.62 -3.43
C THR A 25 -1.38 -11.60 -3.88
N ARG A 26 -0.12 -11.19 -3.89
CA ARG A 26 1.05 -11.99 -4.26
C ARG A 26 1.96 -12.23 -3.07
N MET A 27 2.61 -13.39 -3.05
CA MET A 27 3.72 -13.69 -2.14
C MET A 27 4.79 -14.51 -2.86
N PRO A 28 6.07 -14.39 -2.49
CA PRO A 28 7.13 -15.15 -3.14
C PRO A 28 7.13 -16.63 -2.73
N SER A 29 6.71 -16.95 -1.49
CA SER A 29 6.69 -18.33 -0.99
C SER A 29 5.77 -18.49 0.22
N LEU A 30 5.46 -19.74 0.57
CA LEU A 30 4.67 -20.07 1.77
C LEU A 30 5.31 -19.58 3.08
N PRO A 31 6.64 -19.68 3.30
CA PRO A 31 7.29 -19.10 4.47
C PRO A 31 7.01 -17.61 4.67
N PHE A 32 6.97 -16.80 3.60
CA PHE A 32 6.62 -15.38 3.71
C PHE A 32 5.18 -15.20 4.21
N VAL A 33 4.22 -15.97 3.68
CA VAL A 33 2.83 -15.95 4.16
C VAL A 33 2.77 -16.26 5.66
N LEU A 34 3.44 -17.33 6.09
CA LEU A 34 3.43 -17.76 7.49
C LEU A 34 4.10 -16.74 8.42
N ALA A 35 5.25 -16.18 8.01
CA ALA A 35 5.95 -15.15 8.77
C ALA A 35 5.07 -13.91 8.97
N THR A 36 4.47 -13.39 7.89
CA THR A 36 3.57 -12.22 7.97
C THR A 36 2.35 -12.50 8.85
N LEU A 37 1.76 -13.71 8.79
CA LEU A 37 0.63 -14.05 9.65
C LEU A 37 1.02 -14.25 11.13
N LEU A 38 2.26 -14.67 11.42
CA LEU A 38 2.79 -14.76 12.78
C LEU A 38 3.00 -13.36 13.36
N GLU A 39 3.62 -12.47 12.58
CA GLU A 39 3.94 -11.10 12.99
C GLU A 39 2.68 -10.27 13.24
N THR A 40 1.67 -10.44 12.40
CA THR A 40 0.37 -9.78 12.57
C THR A 40 -0.53 -10.44 13.62
N LYS A 41 -0.06 -11.49 14.32
CA LYS A 41 -0.83 -12.30 15.29
C LYS A 41 -2.14 -12.88 14.71
N SER A 42 -2.23 -12.95 13.38
CA SER A 42 -3.40 -13.40 12.62
C SER A 42 -3.58 -14.91 12.67
N LEU A 43 -2.48 -15.69 12.82
CA LEU A 43 -2.53 -17.16 12.83
C LEU A 43 -3.36 -17.77 13.96
N HIS A 44 -3.32 -17.18 15.15
CA HIS A 44 -3.99 -17.75 16.34
C HIS A 44 -5.38 -17.18 16.56
N SER A 45 -5.64 -15.99 16.04
CA SER A 45 -6.88 -15.24 16.28
C SER A 45 -7.88 -15.35 15.12
N ASN A 46 -7.48 -15.94 13.97
CA ASN A 46 -8.20 -15.82 12.69
C ASN A 46 -8.58 -14.36 12.37
N SER A 47 -7.83 -13.39 12.93
CA SER A 47 -8.08 -11.98 12.70
C SER A 47 -7.36 -11.53 11.43
N ILE A 48 -7.96 -10.55 10.76
CA ILE A 48 -7.39 -9.91 9.59
C ILE A 48 -6.68 -8.65 10.08
N PRO A 49 -5.44 -8.37 9.65
CA PRO A 49 -4.76 -7.14 10.03
C PRO A 49 -5.60 -5.92 9.66
N LEU A 50 -5.73 -5.01 10.61
CA LEU A 50 -6.49 -3.78 10.47
C LEU A 50 -5.54 -2.60 10.28
N VAL A 51 -5.92 -1.68 9.41
CA VAL A 51 -5.21 -0.43 9.14
C VAL A 51 -6.06 0.72 9.65
N ASP A 52 -5.49 1.55 10.51
CA ASP A 52 -6.14 2.75 11.01
C ASP A 52 -6.04 3.87 9.96
N PRO A 53 -7.15 4.31 9.36
CA PRO A 53 -7.12 5.35 8.33
C PRO A 53 -6.75 6.73 8.86
N SER A 54 -6.81 6.94 10.19
CA SER A 54 -6.37 8.21 10.80
C SER A 54 -4.84 8.35 10.82
N ARG A 55 -4.11 7.22 10.81
CA ARG A 55 -2.64 7.15 10.86
C ARG A 55 -2.05 7.00 9.46
N LEU A 56 -2.48 7.86 8.53
CA LEU A 56 -1.87 7.95 7.21
C LEU A 56 -0.71 8.95 7.26
N LYS A 57 0.44 8.51 6.77
CA LYS A 57 1.56 9.38 6.42
C LYS A 57 1.81 9.31 4.92
N TYR A 58 2.21 10.42 4.32
CA TYR A 58 2.42 10.46 2.88
C TYR A 58 3.64 11.26 2.44
N VAL A 59 4.20 10.89 1.28
CA VAL A 59 5.27 11.59 0.58
C VAL A 59 4.80 11.81 -0.85
N LEU A 60 4.67 13.06 -1.28
CA LEU A 60 4.26 13.43 -2.63
C LEU A 60 5.36 14.22 -3.35
N ASP A 61 5.70 13.80 -4.58
CA ASP A 61 6.63 14.50 -5.45
C ASP A 61 7.99 14.84 -4.79
N PRO A 62 8.71 13.87 -4.19
CA PRO A 62 9.93 14.19 -3.45
C PRO A 62 11.06 14.77 -4.33
N GLU A 63 11.06 14.48 -5.64
CA GLU A 63 12.05 14.94 -6.61
C GLU A 63 11.68 16.26 -7.31
N LYS A 64 10.50 16.85 -7.00
CA LYS A 64 9.98 18.10 -7.61
C LYS A 64 9.80 18.01 -9.13
N ASN A 65 9.51 16.83 -9.66
CA ASN A 65 9.30 16.58 -11.08
C ASN A 65 7.85 16.18 -11.43
N LEU A 66 7.00 15.97 -10.42
CA LEU A 66 5.60 15.55 -10.53
C LEU A 66 4.64 16.63 -10.00
N SER A 67 4.84 17.88 -10.41
CA SER A 67 4.05 19.03 -9.94
C SER A 67 2.53 18.87 -10.16
N GLU A 68 2.10 18.27 -11.27
CA GLU A 68 0.68 17.97 -11.52
C GLU A 68 0.11 16.99 -10.50
N THR A 69 0.85 15.92 -10.17
CA THR A 69 0.46 14.93 -9.16
C THR A 69 0.36 15.55 -7.78
N ALA A 70 1.36 16.36 -7.37
CA ALA A 70 1.31 17.07 -6.08
C ALA A 70 0.08 18.00 -5.99
N SER A 71 -0.23 18.71 -7.08
CA SER A 71 -1.40 19.60 -7.16
C SER A 71 -2.74 18.85 -7.18
N THR A 72 -2.75 17.58 -7.60
CA THR A 72 -3.96 16.75 -7.69
C THR A 72 -4.20 16.00 -6.38
N LEU A 73 -3.20 15.27 -5.90
CA LEU A 73 -3.30 14.41 -4.71
C LEU A 73 -3.29 15.23 -3.41
N GLY A 74 -2.45 16.27 -3.30
CA GLY A 74 -2.33 17.06 -2.08
C GLY A 74 -3.68 17.63 -1.59
N PRO A 75 -4.40 18.42 -2.42
CA PRO A 75 -5.71 18.94 -2.04
C PRO A 75 -6.76 17.85 -1.78
N ALA A 76 -6.71 16.75 -2.53
CA ALA A 76 -7.66 15.65 -2.35
C ALA A 76 -7.44 14.91 -1.03
N LEU A 77 -6.18 14.66 -0.65
CA LEU A 77 -5.83 14.09 0.66
C LEU A 77 -6.29 15.01 1.79
N ASN A 78 -6.01 16.32 1.69
CA ASN A 78 -6.46 17.29 2.68
C ASN A 78 -8.00 17.31 2.80
N SER A 79 -8.72 17.23 1.67
CA SER A 79 -10.17 17.15 1.67
C SER A 79 -10.70 15.87 2.32
N LEU A 80 -10.05 14.72 2.09
CA LEU A 80 -10.40 13.44 2.70
C LEU A 80 -10.14 13.45 4.21
N ALA A 81 -8.99 13.98 4.62
CA ALA A 81 -8.63 14.15 6.02
C ALA A 81 -9.65 15.05 6.76
N CYS A 82 -9.93 16.23 6.19
CA CYS A 82 -10.89 17.18 6.78
C CYS A 82 -12.30 16.59 6.89
N LYS A 83 -12.77 15.86 5.87
CA LYS A 83 -14.10 15.24 5.87
C LYS A 83 -14.27 14.22 7.00
N ASN A 84 -13.20 13.53 7.36
CA ASN A 84 -13.22 12.48 8.37
C ASN A 84 -12.66 12.93 9.73
N GLY A 85 -12.22 14.18 9.86
CA GLY A 85 -11.64 14.73 11.08
C GLY A 85 -10.25 14.15 11.42
N TRP A 86 -9.47 13.78 10.40
CA TRP A 86 -8.12 13.25 10.57
C TRP A 86 -7.06 14.33 10.33
N GLU A 87 -5.91 14.16 10.97
CA GLU A 87 -4.73 15.00 10.78
C GLU A 87 -3.60 14.11 10.26
N TRP A 88 -3.38 14.15 8.95
CA TRP A 88 -2.35 13.36 8.29
C TRP A 88 -1.04 14.14 8.19
N GLU A 89 0.06 13.48 8.49
CA GLU A 89 1.40 14.05 8.37
C GLU A 89 1.98 13.71 7.00
N GLY A 90 2.53 14.68 6.28
CA GLY A 90 3.15 14.38 5.00
C GLY A 90 4.12 15.41 4.47
N VAL A 91 4.99 14.95 3.58
CA VAL A 91 6.03 15.72 2.92
C VAL A 91 5.64 15.92 1.46
N ILE A 92 5.61 17.16 0.98
CA ILE A 92 5.24 17.50 -0.39
C ILE A 92 6.37 18.28 -1.04
N SER A 93 6.76 17.90 -2.27
CA SER A 93 7.78 18.59 -3.04
C SER A 93 9.13 18.67 -2.31
N GLU A 94 9.46 17.69 -1.48
CA GLU A 94 10.73 17.60 -0.76
C GLU A 94 11.09 16.15 -0.46
N MET A 95 12.39 15.83 -0.41
CA MET A 95 12.86 14.50 -0.01
C MET A 95 12.61 14.30 1.49
N PRO A 96 11.94 13.22 1.91
CA PRO A 96 11.69 12.98 3.32
C PRO A 96 13.00 12.65 4.06
N SER A 97 13.05 13.00 5.34
CA SER A 97 14.20 12.65 6.18
C SER A 97 14.22 11.14 6.48
N PRO A 98 15.40 10.53 6.67
CA PRO A 98 15.49 9.12 7.08
C PRO A 98 14.77 8.83 8.40
N GLU A 99 14.72 9.79 9.31
CA GLU A 99 14.01 9.70 10.59
C GLU A 99 12.50 9.65 10.38
N PHE A 100 11.96 10.49 9.50
CA PHE A 100 10.54 10.48 9.13
C PHE A 100 10.14 9.14 8.52
N MET A 101 10.95 8.62 7.60
CA MET A 101 10.72 7.30 6.98
C MET A 101 10.76 6.18 8.02
N SER A 102 11.76 6.18 8.90
CA SER A 102 11.91 5.17 9.95
C SER A 102 10.75 5.18 10.95
N GLN A 103 10.29 6.37 11.35
CA GLN A 103 9.15 6.53 12.26
C GLN A 103 7.84 6.11 11.59
N THR A 104 7.66 6.45 10.31
CA THR A 104 6.48 6.09 9.53
C THR A 104 6.35 4.59 9.36
N LEU A 105 7.43 3.92 8.96
CA LEU A 105 7.40 2.48 8.71
C LEU A 105 7.19 1.65 9.99
N ARG A 106 7.62 2.15 11.15
CA ARG A 106 7.45 1.51 12.47
C ARG A 106 6.07 1.77 13.11
N GLU A 107 5.23 2.58 12.48
CA GLU A 107 3.94 2.95 13.06
C GLU A 107 2.94 1.79 12.98
N GLU A 108 2.56 1.27 14.15
CA GLU A 108 1.62 0.16 14.25
C GLU A 108 0.24 0.55 13.72
N ASN A 109 -0.29 -0.32 12.84
CA ASN A 109 -1.54 -0.13 12.09
C ASN A 109 -1.58 1.14 11.23
N GLY A 110 -0.43 1.77 10.98
CA GLY A 110 -0.32 2.94 10.11
C GLY A 110 -0.47 2.59 8.63
N LEU A 111 -0.70 3.63 7.83
CA LEU A 111 -0.73 3.58 6.37
C LEU A 111 0.34 4.54 5.84
N PHE A 112 1.11 4.12 4.85
CA PHE A 112 2.14 4.96 4.23
C PHE A 112 1.93 5.08 2.73
N LEU A 113 1.66 6.30 2.24
CA LEU A 113 1.50 6.57 0.81
C LEU A 113 2.75 7.25 0.25
N TYR A 114 3.45 6.59 -0.67
CA TYR A 114 4.56 7.17 -1.43
C TYR A 114 4.16 7.42 -2.89
N CYS A 115 4.15 8.69 -3.32
CA CYS A 115 3.94 9.08 -4.72
C CYS A 115 5.16 9.85 -5.26
N GLY A 116 6.19 9.09 -5.65
CA GLY A 116 7.38 9.59 -6.33
C GLY A 116 7.86 8.58 -7.37
N HIS A 117 9.03 8.80 -7.97
CA HIS A 117 9.63 7.81 -8.85
C HIS A 117 10.12 6.60 -8.06
N GLY A 118 9.81 5.40 -8.57
CA GLY A 118 10.27 4.15 -7.99
C GLY A 118 9.52 3.75 -6.72
N GLY A 119 10.28 3.07 -5.86
CA GLY A 119 9.89 2.48 -4.59
C GLY A 119 10.12 3.35 -3.36
N GLY A 120 10.59 4.58 -3.53
CA GLY A 120 11.18 5.35 -2.42
C GLY A 120 12.62 4.97 -2.09
N GLU A 121 13.29 4.12 -2.90
CA GLU A 121 14.68 3.71 -2.67
C GLU A 121 15.68 4.88 -2.62
N ASN A 122 15.38 5.99 -3.32
CA ASN A 122 16.19 7.20 -3.31
C ASN A 122 16.08 7.95 -1.97
N ALA A 123 14.93 7.81 -1.28
CA ALA A 123 14.67 8.43 0.01
C ALA A 123 15.09 7.52 1.17
N PHE A 124 14.82 6.23 1.06
CA PHE A 124 15.13 5.24 2.07
C PHE A 124 15.54 3.92 1.38
N SER A 125 16.82 3.59 1.45
CA SER A 125 17.38 2.47 0.69
C SER A 125 16.84 1.12 1.15
N ARG A 126 16.86 0.13 0.25
CA ARG A 126 16.49 -1.26 0.52
C ARG A 126 17.17 -1.82 1.78
N THR A 127 18.47 -1.55 1.93
CA THR A 127 19.26 -1.98 3.07
C THR A 127 18.75 -1.37 4.38
N GLN A 128 18.34 -0.10 4.37
CA GLN A 128 17.79 0.56 5.55
C GLN A 128 16.42 -0.02 5.93
N VAL A 129 15.55 -0.29 4.95
CA VAL A 129 14.26 -0.97 5.18
C VAL A 129 14.47 -2.33 5.86
N GLU A 130 15.37 -3.15 5.33
CA GLU A 130 15.66 -4.49 5.87
C GLU A 130 16.41 -4.46 7.22
N GLN A 131 17.07 -3.35 7.56
CA GLN A 131 17.72 -3.15 8.86
C GLN A 131 16.73 -2.81 9.97
N LEU A 132 15.59 -2.18 9.66
CA LEU A 132 14.57 -1.85 10.67
C LEU A 132 14.13 -3.10 11.42
N THR A 133 13.90 -4.20 10.70
CA THR A 133 13.48 -5.49 11.28
C THR A 133 14.57 -6.17 12.09
N ARG A 134 15.83 -6.06 11.67
CA ARG A 134 16.95 -6.64 12.43
C ARG A 134 17.09 -5.99 13.79
N ASN A 135 16.98 -4.66 13.84
CA ASN A 135 17.07 -3.91 15.09
C ASN A 135 15.86 -4.20 16.02
N ASP A 136 14.68 -4.39 15.44
CA ASP A 136 13.46 -4.75 16.19
C ASP A 136 13.52 -6.20 16.70
N LEU A 137 14.16 -7.11 15.96
CA LEU A 137 14.43 -8.48 16.39
C LEU A 137 15.47 -8.54 17.53
N GLU A 138 16.51 -7.72 17.47
CA GLU A 138 17.54 -7.60 18.51
C GLU A 138 17.01 -6.95 19.79
N SER A 139 16.09 -5.99 19.67
CA SER A 139 15.49 -5.28 20.81
C SER A 139 14.26 -5.97 21.42
N GLY A 140 13.76 -7.04 20.80
CA GLY A 140 12.57 -7.79 21.27
C GLY A 140 11.24 -7.03 21.12
N CYS A 141 11.24 -5.82 20.55
CA CYS A 141 10.04 -5.04 20.25
C CYS A 141 9.70 -5.19 18.76
N ARG A 142 8.89 -6.18 18.41
CA ARG A 142 8.32 -6.28 17.06
C ARG A 142 7.13 -5.32 16.94
N SER A 143 7.40 -4.10 16.48
CA SER A 143 6.36 -3.11 16.16
C SER A 143 5.69 -3.46 14.82
N GLY A 144 4.36 -3.30 14.75
CA GLY A 144 3.63 -3.55 13.50
C GLY A 144 4.05 -2.54 12.44
N PHE A 145 4.39 -3.02 11.24
CA PHE A 145 4.80 -2.15 10.14
C PHE A 145 3.59 -1.56 9.43
N SER A 146 3.71 -0.29 9.01
CA SER A 146 2.66 0.41 8.28
C SER A 146 2.29 -0.37 7.01
N SER A 147 1.00 -0.65 6.84
CA SER A 147 0.47 -1.37 5.69
C SER A 147 0.20 -0.40 4.56
N ALA A 148 0.58 -0.78 3.35
CA ALA A 148 0.11 -0.27 2.06
C ALA A 148 0.74 1.02 1.49
N GLU A 149 1.89 0.81 0.86
CA GLU A 149 2.42 1.72 -0.16
C GLU A 149 1.67 1.60 -1.48
N LEU A 150 1.71 2.64 -2.33
CA LEU A 150 1.32 2.60 -3.73
C LEU A 150 2.47 3.16 -4.57
N HIS A 151 3.38 2.31 -5.04
CA HIS A 151 4.56 2.74 -5.80
C HIS A 151 4.27 3.10 -7.25
N ARG A 152 4.94 4.15 -7.79
CA ARG A 152 4.95 4.47 -9.22
C ARG A 152 6.23 3.99 -9.90
N GLY A 153 6.08 3.00 -10.78
CA GLY A 153 7.19 2.47 -11.57
C GLY A 153 8.05 1.52 -10.75
N CYS A 154 8.22 0.29 -11.23
CA CYS A 154 9.13 -0.64 -10.59
C CYS A 154 9.83 -1.47 -11.65
N ARG A 155 11.16 -1.32 -11.74
CA ARG A 155 12.00 -2.21 -12.54
C ARG A 155 12.34 -3.52 -11.81
N SER A 156 11.97 -3.68 -10.54
CA SER A 156 12.24 -4.91 -9.81
C SER A 156 11.30 -5.08 -8.63
N SER A 157 10.57 -6.19 -8.58
CA SER A 157 9.86 -6.73 -7.40
C SER A 157 10.61 -6.64 -6.05
N GLY A 158 11.90 -6.27 -6.04
CA GLY A 158 12.79 -6.24 -4.89
C GLY A 158 12.37 -5.31 -3.75
N ILE A 159 12.00 -4.06 -4.00
CA ILE A 159 11.69 -3.12 -2.90
C ILE A 159 10.38 -3.48 -2.18
N ALA A 160 9.33 -3.81 -2.93
CA ALA A 160 8.06 -4.29 -2.37
C ALA A 160 8.27 -5.55 -1.50
N LEU A 161 9.12 -6.48 -1.94
CA LEU A 161 9.47 -7.65 -1.14
C LEU A 161 10.32 -7.31 0.09
N SER A 162 11.15 -6.25 0.04
CA SER A 162 11.89 -5.80 1.21
C SER A 162 10.99 -5.18 2.28
N TYR A 163 9.91 -4.51 1.89
CA TYR A 163 8.89 -4.07 2.84
C TYR A 163 8.15 -5.24 3.49
N ILE A 164 7.77 -6.26 2.70
CA ILE A 164 7.17 -7.48 3.28
C ILE A 164 8.17 -8.20 4.19
N PHE A 165 9.43 -8.31 3.76
CA PHE A 165 10.51 -8.85 4.60
C PHE A 165 10.68 -8.02 5.88
N ALA A 166 10.41 -6.71 5.80
CA ALA A 166 10.53 -5.85 6.94
C ALA A 166 9.42 -6.07 7.99
N GLY A 167 8.32 -6.71 7.60
CA GLY A 167 7.16 -6.99 8.44
C GLY A 167 5.87 -6.32 7.97
N ALA A 168 5.87 -5.65 6.80
CA ALA A 168 4.68 -5.01 6.25
C ALA A 168 3.60 -6.07 5.88
N PRO A 169 2.33 -5.90 6.31
CA PRO A 169 1.27 -6.88 6.03
C PRO A 169 0.83 -6.94 4.56
N CYS A 170 0.66 -5.79 3.90
CA CYS A 170 0.46 -5.66 2.45
C CYS A 170 1.18 -4.42 1.94
N VAL A 171 1.64 -4.49 0.70
CA VAL A 171 2.32 -3.44 -0.05
C VAL A 171 1.69 -3.38 -1.44
N VAL A 172 1.23 -2.22 -1.89
CA VAL A 172 0.75 -2.02 -3.26
C VAL A 172 1.86 -1.39 -4.10
N GLY A 173 2.01 -1.84 -5.34
CA GLY A 173 2.99 -1.26 -6.24
C GLY A 173 2.67 -1.56 -7.68
N ASN A 174 3.31 -0.82 -8.58
CA ASN A 174 3.13 -0.98 -10.01
C ASN A 174 4.17 -1.96 -10.59
N LEU A 175 3.73 -2.84 -11.49
CA LEU A 175 4.60 -3.80 -12.19
C LEU A 175 5.54 -3.15 -13.22
N TRP A 176 5.18 -1.97 -13.72
CA TRP A 176 5.92 -1.22 -14.73
C TRP A 176 5.60 0.28 -14.60
N ASP A 177 6.24 1.10 -15.43
CA ASP A 177 6.09 2.56 -15.41
C ASP A 177 4.72 2.99 -15.95
N VAL A 178 4.08 3.92 -15.26
CA VAL A 178 2.71 4.39 -15.54
C VAL A 178 2.68 5.89 -15.75
N THR A 179 1.67 6.39 -16.46
CA THR A 179 1.47 7.82 -16.70
C THR A 179 0.80 8.51 -15.51
N ASP A 180 1.28 9.70 -15.15
CA ASP A 180 0.90 10.40 -13.92
C ASP A 180 -0.60 10.62 -13.75
N ARG A 181 -1.26 11.26 -14.72
CA ARG A 181 -2.68 11.63 -14.61
C ARG A 181 -3.64 10.44 -14.45
N ASP A 182 -3.27 9.27 -14.96
CA ASP A 182 -4.15 8.10 -14.92
C ASP A 182 -3.93 7.29 -13.64
N ILE A 183 -2.68 7.20 -13.15
CA ILE A 183 -2.40 6.59 -11.85
C ILE A 183 -2.84 7.48 -10.68
N ASP A 184 -2.81 8.81 -10.85
CA ASP A 184 -3.41 9.76 -9.90
C ASP A 184 -4.89 9.46 -9.69
N ARG A 185 -5.65 9.30 -10.78
CA ARG A 185 -7.08 8.97 -10.69
C ARG A 185 -7.32 7.62 -10.03
N TYR A 186 -6.48 6.63 -10.35
CA TYR A 186 -6.51 5.32 -9.70
C TYR A 186 -6.26 5.43 -8.19
N CYS A 187 -5.24 6.19 -7.78
CA CYS A 187 -4.88 6.37 -6.37
C CYS A 187 -6.02 7.00 -5.57
N LEU A 188 -6.65 8.06 -6.11
CA LEU A 188 -7.79 8.72 -5.48
C LEU A 188 -8.97 7.75 -5.29
N THR A 189 -9.36 7.04 -6.35
CA THR A 189 -10.45 6.05 -6.26
C THR A 189 -10.11 4.93 -5.29
N LEU A 190 -8.87 4.45 -5.24
CA LEU A 190 -8.41 3.44 -4.29
C LEU A 190 -8.60 3.92 -2.84
N MET A 191 -8.18 5.15 -2.53
CA MET A 191 -8.30 5.71 -1.18
C MET A 191 -9.76 5.96 -0.80
N GLU A 192 -10.57 6.48 -1.72
CA GLU A 192 -12.01 6.67 -1.50
C GLU A 192 -12.71 5.33 -1.20
N ASP A 193 -12.48 4.31 -2.03
CA ASP A 193 -13.09 2.98 -1.88
C ASP A 193 -12.60 2.27 -0.61
N PHE A 194 -11.36 2.53 -0.16
CA PHE A 194 -10.78 1.92 1.04
C PHE A 194 -11.21 2.60 2.35
N PHE A 195 -11.24 3.94 2.39
CA PHE A 195 -11.59 4.70 3.60
C PHE A 195 -13.09 4.89 3.79
N ASN A 196 -13.85 4.97 2.70
CA ASN A 196 -15.29 5.18 2.72
C ASN A 196 -15.99 3.99 2.07
N PRO A 197 -16.03 2.82 2.74
CA PRO A 197 -16.74 1.66 2.20
C PRO A 197 -18.18 2.04 1.90
N SER A 198 -18.60 1.83 0.64
CA SER A 198 -19.96 2.11 0.19
C SER A 198 -20.95 1.31 1.05
N ASN A 199 -21.96 1.99 1.58
CA ASN A 199 -23.12 1.40 2.27
C ASN A 199 -24.04 0.69 1.24
N ASP A 200 -23.50 -0.21 0.42
CA ASP A 200 -24.36 -1.09 -0.36
C ASP A 200 -25.07 -2.01 0.63
N GLY A 201 -26.40 -1.94 0.66
CA GLY A 201 -27.30 -2.45 1.71
C GLY A 201 -27.23 -3.96 2.03
N SER A 202 -26.23 -4.68 1.56
CA SER A 202 -25.85 -6.02 2.00
C SER A 202 -24.88 -5.96 3.18
N SER A 203 -25.44 -5.84 4.38
CA SER A 203 -24.81 -6.00 5.70
C SER A 203 -23.78 -4.91 6.15
N PRO A 204 -24.01 -4.23 7.30
CA PRO A 204 -23.19 -3.12 7.78
C PRO A 204 -21.88 -3.54 8.48
N ARG A 205 -21.20 -4.61 8.03
CA ARG A 205 -20.15 -5.28 8.84
C ARG A 205 -18.83 -5.66 8.17
N SER A 206 -18.55 -5.31 6.91
CA SER A 206 -17.23 -5.62 6.36
C SER A 206 -16.67 -4.48 5.54
N SER A 207 -15.71 -3.73 6.11
CA SER A 207 -14.79 -2.96 5.31
C SER A 207 -14.15 -3.87 4.25
N PRO A 208 -14.00 -3.39 2.99
CA PRO A 208 -13.43 -4.17 1.92
C PRO A 208 -11.96 -4.44 2.23
N PHE A 209 -11.46 -5.55 1.69
CA PHE A 209 -10.02 -5.81 1.68
C PHE A 209 -9.34 -4.79 0.78
N LEU A 210 -8.17 -4.30 1.17
CA LEU A 210 -7.37 -3.41 0.33
C LEU A 210 -7.14 -4.00 -1.07
N SER A 211 -6.86 -5.30 -1.16
CA SER A 211 -6.66 -6.00 -2.43
C SER A 211 -7.92 -6.06 -3.31
N LYS A 212 -9.12 -5.96 -2.73
CA LYS A 212 -10.37 -5.78 -3.48
C LYS A 212 -10.48 -4.34 -3.99
N CYS A 213 -10.19 -3.35 -3.15
CA CYS A 213 -10.17 -1.94 -3.55
C CYS A 213 -9.16 -1.70 -4.69
N VAL A 214 -7.99 -2.35 -4.64
CA VAL A 214 -6.99 -2.34 -5.72
C VAL A 214 -7.57 -2.87 -7.03
N ALA A 215 -8.35 -3.96 -6.99
CA ALA A 215 -9.00 -4.50 -8.18
C ALA A 215 -10.11 -3.56 -8.71
N ASP A 216 -10.88 -2.93 -7.82
CA ASP A 216 -12.01 -2.07 -8.17
C ASP A 216 -11.56 -0.70 -8.70
N ALA A 217 -10.50 -0.12 -8.12
CA ALA A 217 -9.94 1.17 -8.52
C ALA A 217 -9.43 1.17 -9.98
N ARG A 218 -9.17 0.00 -10.58
CA ARG A 218 -8.81 -0.14 -12.01
C ARG A 218 -9.85 0.48 -12.95
N ARG A 219 -11.12 0.58 -12.52
CA ARG A 219 -12.20 1.22 -13.27
C ARG A 219 -11.97 2.72 -13.52
N ALA A 220 -11.15 3.36 -12.67
CA ALA A 220 -10.82 4.78 -12.79
C ALA A 220 -9.82 5.07 -13.91
N CYS A 221 -9.02 4.07 -14.31
CA CYS A 221 -8.02 4.25 -15.37
C CYS A 221 -8.68 4.39 -16.74
N LYS A 222 -8.27 5.41 -17.51
CA LYS A 222 -8.61 5.52 -18.94
C LYS A 222 -7.89 4.42 -19.72
N LEU A 223 -6.60 4.22 -19.42
CA LEU A 223 -5.80 3.16 -20.01
C LEU A 223 -5.93 1.88 -19.17
N ARG A 224 -7.06 1.19 -19.35
CA ARG A 224 -7.48 0.05 -18.52
C ARG A 224 -6.41 -1.03 -18.31
N TYR A 225 -5.67 -1.38 -19.36
CA TYR A 225 -4.65 -2.44 -19.29
C TYR A 225 -3.23 -1.91 -19.12
N ILE A 226 -2.90 -0.74 -19.69
CA ILE A 226 -1.54 -0.19 -19.58
C ILE A 226 -1.32 0.38 -18.19
N VAL A 227 -2.29 1.12 -17.64
CA VAL A 227 -2.19 1.69 -16.29
C VAL A 227 -2.99 0.87 -15.31
N GLY A 228 -4.24 0.51 -15.61
CA GLY A 228 -5.10 -0.21 -14.67
C GLY A 228 -4.61 -1.63 -14.32
N SER A 229 -3.80 -2.29 -15.15
CA SER A 229 -3.22 -3.60 -14.82
C SER A 229 -1.85 -3.54 -14.17
N ALA A 230 -1.25 -2.36 -14.02
CA ALA A 230 0.06 -2.22 -13.36
C ALA A 230 -0.01 -2.41 -11.84
N PRO A 231 -1.03 -1.89 -11.11
CA PRO A 231 -1.12 -2.05 -9.66
C PRO A 231 -1.39 -3.49 -9.21
N VAL A 232 -0.56 -3.95 -8.27
CA VAL A 232 -0.65 -5.27 -7.60
C VAL A 232 -0.40 -5.10 -6.09
N CYS A 233 -1.06 -5.92 -5.24
CA CYS A 233 -0.72 -6.01 -3.80
C CYS A 233 0.15 -7.26 -3.56
N TYR A 234 1.28 -7.06 -2.88
CA TYR A 234 2.06 -8.11 -2.24
C TYR A 234 1.63 -8.21 -0.78
N GLY A 235 1.62 -9.40 -0.20
CA GLY A 235 1.29 -9.59 1.21
C GLY A 235 0.03 -10.40 1.48
N ILE A 236 -0.47 -10.28 2.70
CA ILE A 236 -1.74 -10.86 3.14
C ILE A 236 -2.87 -9.81 3.03
N PRO A 237 -4.14 -10.22 2.87
CA PRO A 237 -5.25 -9.28 2.82
C PRO A 237 -5.36 -8.46 4.12
N VAL A 238 -5.46 -7.13 3.98
CA VAL A 238 -5.68 -6.19 5.09
C VAL A 238 -7.02 -5.46 4.92
N ARG A 239 -7.57 -4.95 6.02
CA ARG A 239 -8.82 -4.18 6.02
C ARG A 239 -8.63 -2.82 6.67
N CYS A 240 -9.42 -1.84 6.24
CA CYS A 240 -9.54 -0.58 6.96
C CYS A 240 -10.31 -0.81 8.27
N GLN A 241 -9.76 -0.31 9.38
CA GLN A 241 -10.44 -0.26 10.66
C GLN A 241 -11.62 0.70 10.53
N SER A 242 -12.82 0.25 10.91
CA SER A 242 -13.97 1.15 10.95
C SER A 242 -13.71 2.26 11.97
N PRO A 243 -13.98 3.54 11.65
CA PRO A 243 -13.83 4.62 12.61
C PRO A 243 -14.70 4.31 13.83
N GLN A 244 -14.09 4.28 15.02
CA GLN A 244 -14.85 4.22 16.26
C GLN A 244 -15.65 5.53 16.34
N ARG A 245 -16.97 5.41 16.31
CA ARG A 245 -17.89 6.54 16.52
C ARG A 245 -17.83 7.03 17.95
#